data_AF-A0A120EUP5-F1
#
_entry.id   AF-A0A120EUP5-F1
#
_cell.length_a   1.000
_cell.length_b   1.000
_cell.length_c   1.000
_cell.angle_alpha   90.00
_cell.angle_beta   90.00
_cell.angle_gamma   90.00
#
_symmetry.space_group_name_H-M   'P 1'
#
loop_
_entity.id
_entity.type
_entity.pdbx_description
1 polymer ?
#
loop_
_entity_poly.entity_id
_entity_poly.type
_entity_poly.pdbx_seq_one_letter_code
_entity_poly.pdbx_strand_id
1 'polypeptide(L)'
;MLNFLNAHLLRKKSGEPWPLRFDSYSFDACCYHTLRCSIVFSRHEFALTKELDGPSGAPHKSNWKDDWIGGFGSTEEFETRGFPSTVDIRWTAMDGVERYVEIDLEKVFPGHLILHSVPKEDVDEFWMAYGYFADGRHHVYILLEVNDRTINIYMKARVLTKHLVDPEHDPHRKISRSELVLAWTGTY
;
A
#
# COMPACT_ATOMS: atom_id res chain seq x y z
N MET A 1 -16.46 4.63 25.35
CA MET A 1 -16.55 3.53 24.36
C MET A 1 -16.80 4.16 23.00
N LEU A 2 -15.77 4.25 22.14
CA LEU A 2 -15.97 4.71 20.75
C LEU A 2 -16.59 3.57 19.94
N ASN A 3 -17.65 3.90 19.21
CA ASN A 3 -18.44 2.97 18.42
C ASN A 3 -17.69 2.66 17.11
N PHE A 4 -17.10 1.45 17.02
CA PHE A 4 -16.26 1.03 15.88
C PHE A 4 -17.02 0.87 14.55
N LEU A 5 -18.37 0.97 14.55
CA LEU A 5 -19.18 0.77 13.34
C LEU A 5 -18.94 1.82 12.24
N ASN A 6 -18.42 3.01 12.56
CA ASN A 6 -18.32 4.12 11.61
C ASN A 6 -16.88 4.58 11.33
N ALA A 7 -15.86 3.81 11.72
CA ALA A 7 -14.45 4.21 11.52
C ALA A 7 -14.09 4.43 10.04
N HIS A 8 -14.73 3.68 9.12
CA HIS A 8 -14.59 3.84 7.68
C HIS A 8 -15.21 5.15 7.13
N LEU A 9 -16.11 5.79 7.88
CA LEU A 9 -16.74 7.07 7.53
C LEU A 9 -15.97 8.28 8.08
N LEU A 10 -14.99 8.07 8.97
CA LEU A 10 -14.15 9.12 9.51
C LEU A 10 -13.03 9.44 8.49
N ARG A 11 -13.39 10.13 7.41
CA ARG A 11 -12.43 10.77 6.51
C ARG A 11 -11.63 11.82 7.28
N LYS A 12 -10.35 12.01 6.91
CA LYS A 12 -9.44 13.01 7.48
C LYS A 12 -10.14 14.37 7.52
N LYS A 13 -10.30 14.94 8.71
CA LYS A 13 -10.59 16.38 8.81
C LYS A 13 -9.28 17.10 8.46
N SER A 14 -9.35 18.10 7.58
CA SER A 14 -8.20 18.94 7.27
C SER A 14 -7.54 19.44 8.55
N GLY A 15 -6.24 19.20 8.71
CA GLY A 15 -5.46 19.60 9.89
C GLY A 15 -5.50 18.65 11.09
N GLU A 16 -6.04 17.42 11.00
CA GLU A 16 -5.84 16.40 12.04
C GLU A 16 -4.54 15.62 11.78
N PRO A 17 -3.44 15.89 12.50
CA PRO A 17 -2.12 15.34 12.19
C PRO A 17 -1.95 13.87 12.65
N TRP A 18 -2.91 13.32 13.39
CA TRP A 18 -2.82 11.98 13.95
C TRP A 18 -4.21 11.34 14.16
N PRO A 19 -4.41 10.04 13.88
CA PRO A 19 -3.45 9.12 13.26
C PRO A 19 -3.09 9.55 11.83
N LEU A 20 -1.90 9.15 11.36
CA LEU A 20 -1.47 9.47 10.00
C LEU A 20 -2.42 8.83 8.98
N ARG A 21 -2.84 9.62 8.00
CA ARG A 21 -3.72 9.19 6.90
C ARG A 21 -3.11 9.62 5.57
N PHE A 22 -3.31 8.81 4.53
CA PHE A 22 -2.80 9.12 3.19
C PHE A 22 -3.88 9.77 2.33
N ASP A 23 -3.43 10.67 1.47
CA ASP A 23 -4.26 11.48 0.56
C ASP A 23 -3.99 11.10 -0.91
N SER A 24 -2.97 10.28 -1.15
CA SER A 24 -2.64 9.73 -2.44
C SER A 24 -1.96 8.38 -2.28
N TYR A 25 -1.99 7.58 -3.34
CA TYR A 25 -1.29 6.30 -3.37
C TYR A 25 -0.64 6.06 -4.73
N SER A 26 0.32 5.15 -4.75
CA SER A 26 0.78 4.46 -5.95
C SER A 26 0.56 2.96 -5.78
N PHE A 27 -0.06 2.34 -6.76
CA PHE A 27 -0.40 0.93 -6.77
C PHE A 27 0.53 0.15 -7.70
N ASP A 28 0.87 -1.07 -7.31
CA ASP A 28 1.46 -2.07 -8.19
C ASP A 28 1.10 -3.47 -7.70
N ALA A 29 1.15 -4.45 -8.60
CA ALA A 29 0.85 -5.83 -8.28
C ALA A 29 1.75 -6.81 -9.02
N CYS A 30 1.94 -7.99 -8.43
CA CYS A 30 2.72 -9.06 -9.03
C CYS A 30 2.07 -10.43 -8.78
N CYS A 31 2.35 -11.37 -9.68
CA CYS A 31 1.95 -12.76 -9.54
C CYS A 31 3.19 -13.64 -9.42
N TYR A 32 3.14 -14.61 -8.52
CA TYR A 32 4.17 -15.64 -8.35
C TYR A 32 3.53 -17.00 -8.10
N HIS A 33 4.20 -18.06 -8.55
CA HIS A 33 3.72 -19.43 -8.41
C HIS A 33 2.25 -19.58 -8.82
N THR A 34 1.89 -19.00 -9.96
CA THR A 34 0.58 -19.18 -10.59
C THR A 34 0.77 -19.80 -11.96
N LEU A 35 -0.20 -20.58 -12.40
CA LEU A 35 -0.26 -21.11 -13.76
C LEU A 35 -0.80 -20.08 -14.75
N ARG A 36 -1.67 -19.18 -14.27
CA ARG A 36 -2.23 -18.02 -14.97
C ARG A 36 -2.63 -16.96 -13.95
N CYS A 37 -2.60 -15.68 -14.31
CA CYS A 37 -2.94 -14.58 -13.41
C CYS A 37 -3.41 -13.34 -14.18
N SER A 38 -4.43 -12.67 -13.68
CA SER A 38 -4.92 -11.35 -14.09
C SER A 38 -5.29 -10.59 -12.83
N ILE A 39 -4.80 -9.35 -12.73
CA ILE A 39 -5.04 -8.45 -11.61
C ILE A 39 -5.47 -7.12 -12.21
N VAL A 40 -6.77 -6.83 -12.14
CA VAL A 40 -7.34 -5.61 -12.72
C VAL A 40 -7.72 -4.65 -11.61
N PHE A 41 -7.21 -3.42 -11.69
CA PHE A 41 -7.60 -2.33 -10.79
C PHE A 41 -7.75 -1.04 -11.58
N SER A 42 -8.85 -0.31 -11.38
CA SER A 42 -9.15 0.91 -12.13
C SER A 42 -9.10 0.74 -13.66
N ARG A 43 -9.56 -0.43 -14.15
CA ARG A 43 -9.50 -0.86 -15.57
C ARG A 43 -8.08 -1.01 -16.14
N HIS A 44 -7.07 -1.12 -15.28
CA HIS A 44 -5.69 -1.38 -15.66
C HIS A 44 -5.32 -2.81 -15.27
N GLU A 45 -4.69 -3.54 -16.19
CA GLU A 45 -4.15 -4.89 -15.96
C GLU A 45 -2.71 -4.77 -15.43
N PHE A 46 -2.43 -5.44 -14.32
CA PHE A 46 -1.12 -5.41 -13.66
C PHE A 46 -0.30 -6.70 -13.83
N ALA A 47 -0.93 -7.81 -14.24
CA ALA A 47 -0.19 -9.00 -14.60
C ALA A 47 0.62 -8.77 -15.89
N LEU A 48 1.79 -9.40 -16.00
CA LEU A 48 2.56 -9.36 -17.23
C LEU A 48 1.79 -10.10 -18.34
N THR A 49 1.94 -9.69 -19.60
CA THR A 49 1.24 -10.35 -20.73
C THR A 49 1.48 -11.87 -20.78
N LYS A 50 2.67 -12.33 -20.40
CA LYS A 50 3.01 -13.76 -20.34
C LYS A 50 2.22 -14.54 -19.26
N GLU A 51 1.71 -13.83 -18.25
CA GLU A 51 1.05 -14.40 -17.07
C GLU A 51 -0.46 -14.59 -17.28
N LEU A 52 -1.05 -13.87 -18.24
CA LEU A 52 -2.48 -13.98 -18.56
C LEU A 52 -2.87 -15.40 -19.03
N ASP A 53 -1.96 -16.03 -19.79
CA ASP A 53 -2.13 -17.37 -20.39
C ASP A 53 -0.96 -18.32 -20.07
N GLY A 54 -0.09 -17.95 -19.14
CA GLY A 54 1.10 -18.73 -18.82
C GLY A 54 1.59 -18.54 -17.39
N PRO A 55 2.55 -19.38 -16.96
CA PRO A 55 2.99 -19.39 -15.57
C PRO A 55 3.84 -18.16 -15.23
N SER A 56 3.63 -17.61 -14.03
CA SER A 56 4.41 -16.47 -13.51
C SER A 56 5.82 -16.87 -13.05
N GLY A 57 5.95 -18.05 -12.46
CA GLY A 57 7.19 -18.55 -11.87
C GLY A 57 7.47 -17.98 -10.48
N ALA A 58 8.68 -18.23 -9.97
CA ALA A 58 9.12 -17.68 -8.69
C ALA A 58 9.61 -16.22 -8.85
N PRO A 59 9.65 -15.43 -7.76
CA PRO A 59 10.34 -14.14 -7.78
C PRO A 59 11.79 -14.27 -8.24
N HIS A 60 12.26 -13.31 -9.04
CA HIS A 60 13.59 -13.39 -9.65
C HIS A 60 14.74 -13.28 -8.63
N LYS A 61 14.52 -12.54 -7.53
CA LYS A 61 15.47 -12.38 -6.42
C LYS A 61 14.76 -12.64 -5.09
N SER A 62 15.46 -13.20 -4.11
CA SER A 62 14.88 -13.50 -2.79
C SER A 62 14.42 -12.24 -2.05
N ASN A 63 15.09 -11.11 -2.28
CA ASN A 63 14.82 -9.83 -1.64
C ASN A 63 14.03 -8.87 -2.55
N TRP A 64 13.18 -9.40 -3.43
CA TRP A 64 12.46 -8.60 -4.42
C TRP A 64 11.56 -7.51 -3.81
N LYS A 65 11.11 -7.73 -2.57
CA LYS A 65 10.27 -6.79 -1.81
C LYS A 65 10.99 -5.52 -1.36
N ASP A 66 12.32 -5.53 -1.25
CA ASP A 66 13.09 -4.41 -0.69
C ASP A 66 12.91 -3.13 -1.52
N ASP A 67 12.96 -3.28 -2.84
CA ASP A 67 12.88 -2.18 -3.82
C ASP A 67 11.49 -2.03 -4.44
N TRP A 68 10.50 -2.79 -3.98
CA TRP A 68 9.17 -2.78 -4.58
C TRP A 68 8.46 -1.45 -4.31
N ILE A 69 8.03 -0.80 -5.39
CA ILE A 69 7.33 0.47 -5.42
C ILE A 69 6.21 0.44 -6.46
N GLY A 70 5.21 1.29 -6.26
CA GLY A 70 4.05 1.41 -7.13
C GLY A 70 4.28 2.38 -8.30
N GLY A 71 3.82 2.02 -9.50
CA GLY A 71 3.86 2.88 -10.68
C GLY A 71 2.52 3.55 -11.02
N PHE A 72 1.40 2.97 -10.58
CA PHE A 72 0.06 3.46 -10.92
C PHE A 72 -0.47 4.43 -9.86
N GLY A 73 -0.37 5.73 -10.12
CA GLY A 73 -0.78 6.77 -9.19
C GLY A 73 -2.29 6.96 -9.06
N SER A 74 -2.73 7.34 -7.86
CA SER A 74 -4.08 7.85 -7.59
C SER A 74 -4.34 9.17 -8.33
N THR A 75 -5.61 9.45 -8.62
CA THR A 75 -6.03 10.77 -9.12
C THR A 75 -6.47 11.69 -7.97
N GLU A 76 -6.68 12.98 -8.25
CA GLU A 76 -7.26 13.94 -7.30
C GLU A 76 -8.65 13.52 -6.79
N GLU A 77 -9.36 12.65 -7.53
CA GLU A 77 -10.67 12.15 -7.12
C GLU A 77 -10.59 11.23 -5.90
N PHE A 78 -9.43 10.59 -5.65
CA PHE A 78 -9.25 9.65 -4.54
C PHE A 78 -9.61 10.29 -3.18
N GLU A 79 -9.17 11.52 -2.93
CA GLU A 79 -9.45 12.19 -1.65
C GLU A 79 -10.95 12.41 -1.41
N THR A 80 -11.73 12.60 -2.48
CA THR A 80 -13.16 12.92 -2.38
C THR A 80 -14.06 11.71 -2.58
N ARG A 81 -13.59 10.66 -3.26
CA ARG A 81 -14.41 9.50 -3.63
C ARG A 81 -13.90 8.16 -3.08
N GLY A 82 -12.66 8.11 -2.59
CA GLY A 82 -12.00 6.87 -2.20
C GLY A 82 -11.42 6.13 -3.41
N PHE A 83 -11.12 4.83 -3.22
CA PHE A 83 -10.60 4.00 -4.30
C PHE A 83 -11.56 3.91 -5.50
N PRO A 84 -11.06 3.93 -6.74
CA PRO A 84 -11.89 4.01 -7.95
C PRO A 84 -12.64 2.70 -8.27
N SER A 85 -12.19 1.56 -7.74
CA SER A 85 -12.80 0.24 -7.92
C SER A 85 -12.30 -0.74 -6.87
N THR A 86 -12.87 -1.95 -6.86
CA THR A 86 -12.19 -3.14 -6.31
C THR A 86 -10.96 -3.50 -7.12
N VAL A 87 -10.08 -4.33 -6.54
CA VAL A 87 -9.08 -5.08 -7.30
C VAL A 87 -9.68 -6.43 -7.64
N ASP A 88 -9.85 -6.70 -8.93
CA ASP A 88 -10.42 -7.93 -9.43
C ASP A 88 -9.29 -8.89 -9.79
N ILE A 89 -9.24 -10.04 -9.12
CA ILE A 89 -8.12 -10.97 -9.22
C ILE A 89 -8.64 -12.31 -9.71
N ARG A 90 -8.14 -12.75 -10.86
CA ARG A 90 -8.42 -14.07 -11.42
C ARG A 90 -7.10 -14.81 -11.63
N TRP A 91 -6.98 -15.99 -11.06
CA TRP A 91 -5.73 -16.75 -11.17
C TRP A 91 -5.97 -18.25 -11.09
N THR A 92 -5.03 -19.00 -11.63
CA THR A 92 -4.94 -20.45 -11.44
C THR A 92 -3.73 -20.73 -10.57
N ALA A 93 -3.93 -21.26 -9.37
CA ALA A 93 -2.84 -21.56 -8.45
C ALA A 93 -2.09 -22.84 -8.89
N MET A 94 -1.06 -23.24 -8.16
CA MET A 94 -0.25 -24.42 -8.52
C MET A 94 -1.01 -25.74 -8.40
N ASP A 95 -2.14 -25.75 -7.68
CA ASP A 95 -3.06 -26.89 -7.63
C ASP A 95 -3.94 -27.05 -8.89
N GLY A 96 -3.82 -26.14 -9.85
CA GLY A 96 -4.59 -26.16 -11.10
C GLY A 96 -6.01 -25.62 -10.96
N VAL A 97 -6.43 -25.17 -9.77
CA VAL A 97 -7.78 -24.64 -9.55
C VAL A 97 -7.82 -23.15 -9.85
N GLU A 98 -8.76 -22.78 -10.72
CA GLU A 98 -9.06 -21.39 -11.02
C GLU A 98 -9.84 -20.72 -9.87
N ARG A 99 -9.45 -19.49 -9.55
CA ARG A 99 -10.01 -18.69 -8.47
C ARG A 99 -10.30 -17.29 -8.95
N TYR A 100 -11.28 -16.68 -8.28
CA TYR A 100 -11.68 -15.30 -8.49
C TYR A 100 -11.95 -14.66 -7.13
N VAL A 101 -11.47 -13.44 -6.94
CA VAL A 101 -11.88 -12.60 -5.80
C VAL A 101 -11.85 -11.13 -6.17
N GLU A 102 -12.75 -10.37 -5.56
CA GLU A 102 -12.74 -8.91 -5.58
C GLU A 102 -12.27 -8.41 -4.22
N ILE A 103 -11.23 -7.58 -4.21
CA ILE A 103 -10.72 -6.96 -2.98
C ILE A 103 -11.13 -5.49 -2.94
N ASP A 104 -11.84 -5.13 -1.89
CA ASP A 104 -12.21 -3.76 -1.57
C ASP A 104 -11.12 -3.10 -0.72
N LEU A 105 -10.34 -2.21 -1.33
CA LEU A 105 -9.24 -1.51 -0.66
C LEU A 105 -9.73 -0.54 0.43
N GLU A 106 -10.99 -0.08 0.41
CA GLU A 106 -11.55 0.72 1.51
C GLU A 106 -11.72 -0.12 2.78
N LYS A 107 -11.94 -1.44 2.64
CA LYS A 107 -11.98 -2.37 3.78
C LYS A 107 -10.59 -2.75 4.27
N VAL A 108 -9.62 -2.83 3.36
CA VAL A 108 -8.21 -3.10 3.72
C VAL A 108 -7.60 -1.90 4.47
N PHE A 109 -7.92 -0.68 4.04
CA PHE A 109 -7.38 0.55 4.60
C PHE A 109 -8.50 1.47 5.13
N PRO A 110 -9.18 1.08 6.23
CA PRO A 110 -10.31 1.84 6.75
C PRO A 110 -9.89 3.25 7.15
N GLY A 111 -10.51 4.25 6.52
CA GLY A 111 -10.19 5.66 6.73
C GLY A 111 -8.80 6.07 6.24
N HIS A 112 -8.20 5.28 5.35
CA HIS A 112 -6.91 5.58 4.72
C HIS A 112 -5.77 5.76 5.73
N LEU A 113 -5.75 4.94 6.78
CA LEU A 113 -4.68 4.98 7.79
C LEU A 113 -3.34 4.55 7.18
N ILE A 114 -2.28 5.30 7.51
CA ILE A 114 -0.91 4.90 7.19
C ILE A 114 -0.44 3.87 8.22
N LEU A 115 -0.04 2.70 7.74
CA LEU A 115 0.55 1.64 8.55
C LEU A 115 2.06 1.87 8.67
N HIS A 116 2.55 2.03 9.91
CA HIS A 116 3.97 2.24 10.20
C HIS A 116 4.33 1.80 11.62
N SER A 117 5.63 1.67 11.89
CA SER A 117 6.16 1.28 13.22
C SER A 117 6.66 2.45 14.07
N VAL A 118 6.66 3.68 13.53
CA VAL A 118 7.18 4.87 14.22
C VAL A 118 6.20 5.35 15.32
N PRO A 119 6.62 5.48 16.59
CA PRO A 119 5.81 6.09 17.65
C PRO A 119 5.46 7.55 17.33
N LYS A 120 4.29 8.03 17.75
CA LYS A 120 3.81 9.39 17.46
C LYS A 120 4.84 10.45 17.87
N GLU A 121 5.39 10.29 19.07
CA GLU A 121 6.36 11.19 19.69
C GLU A 121 7.67 11.28 18.92
N ASP A 122 7.99 10.30 18.08
CA ASP A 122 9.20 10.26 17.25
C ASP A 122 8.99 10.76 15.83
N VAL A 123 7.74 10.95 15.41
CA VAL A 123 7.42 11.55 14.10
C VAL A 123 7.84 13.02 14.10
N ASP A 124 8.43 13.46 13.00
CA ASP A 124 8.73 14.86 12.79
C ASP A 124 7.44 15.70 12.72
N GLU A 125 7.30 16.72 13.57
CA GLU A 125 6.06 17.50 13.70
C GLU A 125 5.69 18.26 12.43
N PHE A 126 6.69 18.81 11.73
CA PHE A 126 6.46 19.53 10.47
C PHE A 126 5.97 18.57 9.40
N TRP A 127 6.65 17.44 9.22
CA TRP A 127 6.23 16.41 8.26
C TRP A 127 4.87 15.78 8.61
N MET A 128 4.58 15.60 9.90
CA MET A 128 3.29 15.09 10.37
C MET A 128 2.13 16.01 9.92
N ALA A 129 2.33 17.33 9.99
CA ALA A 129 1.31 18.32 9.61
C ALA A 129 1.29 18.62 8.10
N TYR A 130 2.45 18.64 7.44
CA TYR A 130 2.60 19.21 6.09
C TYR A 130 3.10 18.21 5.04
N GLY A 131 3.41 16.97 5.42
CA GLY A 131 3.94 15.96 4.50
C GLY A 131 5.35 16.30 3.99
N TYR A 132 5.83 15.53 3.00
CA TYR A 132 7.16 15.74 2.41
C TYR A 132 7.26 16.99 1.55
N PHE A 133 6.15 17.41 0.93
CA PHE A 133 6.11 18.52 -0.02
C PHE A 133 5.54 19.81 0.57
N ALA A 134 5.35 19.85 1.90
CA ALA A 134 4.80 20.98 2.63
C ALA A 134 3.38 21.39 2.19
N ASP A 135 2.60 20.46 1.64
CA ASP A 135 1.25 20.67 1.10
C ASP A 135 0.14 20.04 1.97
N GLY A 136 0.50 19.42 3.11
CA GLY A 136 -0.45 18.74 3.99
C GLY A 136 -0.84 17.34 3.54
N ARG A 137 -0.19 16.81 2.48
CA ARG A 137 -0.54 15.53 1.86
C ARG A 137 0.49 14.46 2.15
N HIS A 138 0.00 13.24 2.34
CA HIS A 138 0.81 12.05 2.55
C HIS A 138 0.58 11.04 1.44
N HIS A 139 1.66 10.44 0.96
CA HIS A 139 1.64 9.44 -0.12
C HIS A 139 2.09 8.09 0.40
N VAL A 140 1.45 7.02 -0.09
CA VAL A 140 1.80 5.63 0.23
C VAL A 140 1.92 4.78 -1.03
N TYR A 141 2.66 3.69 -0.94
CA TYR A 141 2.59 2.60 -1.91
C TYR A 141 1.68 1.50 -1.39
N ILE A 142 0.74 1.06 -2.21
CA ILE A 142 -0.11 -0.10 -1.98
C ILE A 142 0.35 -1.18 -2.95
N LEU A 143 0.80 -2.31 -2.42
CA LEU A 143 1.52 -3.31 -3.19
C LEU A 143 0.86 -4.68 -3.00
N LEU A 144 0.41 -5.30 -4.09
CA LEU A 144 -0.36 -6.55 -4.06
C LEU A 144 0.42 -7.73 -4.65
N GLU A 145 0.48 -8.83 -3.92
CA GLU A 145 1.15 -10.06 -4.33
C GLU A 145 0.11 -11.18 -4.38
N VAL A 146 -0.08 -11.80 -5.55
CA VAL A 146 -0.72 -13.11 -5.67
C VAL A 146 0.39 -14.15 -5.69
N ASN A 147 0.41 -15.07 -4.73
CA ASN A 147 1.44 -16.09 -4.58
C ASN A 147 0.82 -17.45 -4.29
N ASP A 148 0.75 -18.31 -5.32
CA ASP A 148 0.00 -19.57 -5.29
C ASP A 148 -1.45 -19.36 -4.82
N ARG A 149 -1.79 -19.82 -3.61
CA ARG A 149 -3.14 -19.70 -3.03
C ARG A 149 -3.31 -18.51 -2.11
N THR A 150 -2.27 -17.70 -1.93
CA THR A 150 -2.28 -16.58 -1.00
C THR A 150 -2.27 -15.26 -1.75
N ILE A 151 -3.06 -14.31 -1.28
CA ILE A 151 -2.97 -12.92 -1.69
C ILE A 151 -2.49 -12.12 -0.49
N ASN A 152 -1.46 -11.29 -0.69
CA ASN A 152 -0.94 -10.38 0.31
C ASN A 152 -1.04 -8.95 -0.20
N ILE A 153 -1.45 -8.03 0.67
CA ILE A 153 -1.46 -6.60 0.39
C ILE A 153 -0.58 -5.93 1.41
N TYR A 154 0.36 -5.15 0.91
CA TYR A 154 1.31 -4.42 1.71
C TYR A 154 1.12 -2.92 1.55
N MET A 155 1.55 -2.19 2.57
CA MET A 155 1.72 -0.74 2.51
C MET A 155 3.19 -0.41 2.73
N LYS A 156 3.70 0.54 1.95
CA LYS A 156 4.99 1.19 2.21
C LYS A 156 4.75 2.68 2.28
N ALA A 157 5.10 3.29 3.40
CA ALA A 157 4.91 4.71 3.63
C ALA A 157 6.19 5.30 4.16
N ARG A 158 6.63 6.42 3.57
CA ARG A 158 7.80 7.12 4.06
C ARG A 158 7.38 7.99 5.25
N VAL A 159 7.86 7.67 6.45
CA VAL A 159 7.59 8.41 7.69
C VAL A 159 8.87 9.08 8.18
N LEU A 160 8.86 10.41 8.21
CA LEU A 160 10.00 11.18 8.71
C LEU A 160 9.99 11.21 10.23
N THR A 161 11.14 10.92 10.84
CA THR A 161 11.31 11.00 12.30
C THR A 161 12.01 12.30 12.68
N LYS A 162 11.88 12.74 13.93
CA LYS A 162 12.63 13.89 14.46
C LYS A 162 14.13 13.63 14.67
N HIS A 163 14.55 12.36 14.61
CA HIS A 163 15.92 11.94 14.89
C HIS A 163 16.84 12.18 13.70
N LEU A 164 18.06 12.66 13.96
CA LEU A 164 19.08 12.87 12.92
C LEU A 164 19.82 11.57 12.60
N VAL A 165 20.24 11.44 11.35
CA VAL A 165 21.07 10.30 10.89
C VAL A 165 22.46 10.37 11.51
N ASP A 166 23.07 11.56 11.48
CA ASP A 166 24.38 11.85 12.07
C ASP A 166 24.30 13.20 12.80
N PRO A 167 23.92 13.21 14.08
CA PRO A 167 23.78 14.44 14.85
C PRO A 167 25.06 15.28 14.95
N GLU A 168 26.24 14.66 14.79
CA GLU A 168 27.53 15.32 14.99
C GLU A 168 28.01 16.04 13.73
N HIS A 169 27.73 15.46 12.54
CA HIS A 169 28.27 15.97 11.27
C HIS A 169 27.21 16.46 10.27
N ASP A 170 25.94 16.09 10.46
CA ASP A 170 24.83 16.47 9.56
C ASP A 170 23.58 16.88 10.36
N PRO A 171 23.49 18.16 10.78
CA PRO A 171 22.39 18.65 11.62
C PRO A 171 21.06 18.80 10.87
N HIS A 172 20.99 18.41 9.59
CA HIS A 172 19.80 18.61 8.76
C HIS A 172 19.17 17.29 8.28
N ARG A 173 19.96 16.20 8.20
CA ARG A 173 19.46 14.94 7.69
C ARG A 173 18.77 14.11 8.78
N LYS A 174 17.45 14.02 8.66
CA LYS A 174 16.59 13.20 9.54
C LYS A 174 16.45 11.75 9.06
N ILE A 175 16.26 10.84 10.00
CA ILE A 175 15.97 9.43 9.73
C ILE A 175 14.56 9.32 9.16
N SER A 176 14.44 8.54 8.08
CA SER A 176 13.18 8.22 7.42
C SER A 176 12.96 6.72 7.50
N ARG A 177 11.78 6.30 7.94
CA ARG A 177 11.37 4.90 8.02
C ARG A 177 10.38 4.61 6.89
N SER A 178 10.51 3.46 6.23
CA SER A 178 9.69 3.11 5.07
C SER A 178 9.61 1.61 4.88
N GLU A 179 9.44 0.89 5.98
CA GLU A 179 9.27 -0.56 5.95
C GLU A 179 8.03 -0.95 5.13
N LEU A 180 8.10 -2.14 4.53
CA LEU A 180 6.95 -2.78 3.91
C LEU A 180 6.14 -3.46 5.02
N VAL A 181 4.91 -3.00 5.24
CA VAL A 181 4.01 -3.52 6.29
C VAL A 181 2.92 -4.37 5.63
N LEU A 182 2.71 -5.60 6.09
CA LEU A 182 1.60 -6.45 5.64
C LEU A 182 0.29 -5.88 6.20
N ALA A 183 -0.56 -5.37 5.31
CA ALA A 183 -1.85 -4.79 5.65
C ALA A 183 -2.96 -5.83 5.71
N TRP A 184 -2.93 -6.80 4.78
CA TRP A 184 -3.94 -7.84 4.67
C TRP A 184 -3.38 -9.08 4.01
N THR A 185 -3.90 -10.25 4.39
CA THR A 185 -3.58 -11.53 3.76
C THR A 185 -4.81 -12.42 3.72
N GLY A 186 -4.96 -13.20 2.66
CA GLY A 186 -6.02 -14.18 2.49
C GLY A 186 -5.54 -15.40 1.72
N THR A 187 -6.03 -16.59 2.10
CA THR A 187 -5.72 -17.86 1.43
C THR A 187 -7.00 -18.49 0.89
N TYR A 188 -6.92 -19.04 -0.32
CA TYR A 188 -8.06 -19.53 -1.12
C TYR A 188 -7.86 -20.95 -1.67
#